data_AF-W1F724-F1
#
_entry.id   AF-W1F724-F1
#
_cell.length_a   1.000
_cell.length_b   1.000
_cell.length_c   1.000
_cell.angle_alpha   90.00
_cell.angle_beta   90.00
_cell.angle_gamma   90.00
#
_symmetry.space_group_name_H-M   'P 1'
#
loop_
_entity.id
_entity.type
_entity.pdbx_description
1 polymer ?
#
loop_
_entity_poly.entity_id
_entity_poly.type
_entity_poly.pdbx_seq_one_letter_code
_entity_poly.pdbx_strand_id
1 'polypeptide(L)' 'MLAVHYQGKAICGVFTAEVAETKVAMVNKYARENEHPLLCTLEKA' A
#
# COMPACT_ATOMS: atom_id res chain seq x y z
N MET A 1 0.18 -10.94 -3.14
CA MET A 1 0.20 -11.17 -1.67
C MET A 1 1.36 -12.07 -1.27
N LEU A 2 1.51 -13.28 -1.83
CA LEU A 2 2.62 -14.20 -1.50
C LEU A 2 4.03 -13.56 -1.55
N ALA A 3 4.30 -12.70 -2.53
CA ALA A 3 5.58 -11.97 -2.60
C ALA A 3 5.86 -11.13 -1.33
N VAL A 4 4.87 -10.40 -0.82
CA VAL A 4 4.99 -9.63 0.43
C VAL A 4 5.24 -10.56 1.62
N HIS A 5 4.56 -11.70 1.67
CA HIS A 5 4.73 -12.66 2.76
C HIS A 5 6.16 -13.22 2.84
N TYR A 6 6.77 -13.56 1.69
CA TYR A 6 8.12 -14.12 1.66
C TYR A 6 9.23 -13.07 1.62
N GLN A 7 8.98 -11.87 1.08
CA GLN A 7 10.01 -10.84 0.82
C GLN A 7 9.86 -9.59 1.70
N GLY A 8 8.83 -9.52 2.54
CA GLY A 8 8.54 -8.40 3.43
C GLY A 8 7.93 -7.16 2.75
N LYS A 9 8.07 -7.01 1.42
CA LYS A 9 7.47 -5.93 0.63
C LYS A 9 7.27 -6.33 -0.83
N ALA A 10 6.34 -5.69 -1.51
CA ALA A 10 6.16 -5.83 -2.95
C ALA A 10 5.48 -4.58 -3.53
N ILE A 11 5.63 -4.37 -4.84
CA ILE A 11 4.96 -3.29 -5.57
C ILE A 11 3.47 -3.62 -5.70
N CYS A 12 2.59 -2.73 -5.20
CA CYS A 12 1.14 -2.89 -5.35
C CYS A 12 0.65 -2.41 -6.73
N GLY A 13 1.36 -1.44 -7.33
CA GLY A 13 1.10 -0.88 -8.65
C GLY A 13 1.94 0.38 -8.90
N VAL A 14 2.00 0.83 -10.15
CA VAL A 14 2.67 2.07 -10.57
C VAL A 14 1.62 3.01 -11.14
N PHE A 15 1.56 4.23 -10.62
CA PHE A 15 0.55 5.24 -10.98
C PHE A 15 1.19 6.63 -11.06
N THR A 16 0.42 7.61 -11.53
CA THR A 16 0.77 9.02 -11.35
C THR A 16 0.75 9.39 -9.87
N ALA A 17 1.51 10.41 -9.48
CA ALA A 17 1.73 10.77 -8.08
C ALA A 17 0.43 10.95 -7.29
N GLU A 18 -0.53 11.71 -7.83
CA GLU A 18 -1.82 12.00 -7.17
C GLU A 18 -2.67 10.74 -6.98
N VAL A 19 -2.67 9.83 -7.97
CA VAL A 19 -3.41 8.57 -7.89
C VAL A 19 -2.76 7.61 -6.89
N ALA A 20 -1.44 7.56 -6.85
CA ALA A 20 -0.70 6.76 -5.89
C ALA A 20 -0.96 7.24 -4.45
N GLU A 21 -0.92 8.56 -4.21
CA GLU A 21 -1.20 9.15 -2.90
C GLU A 21 -2.61 8.81 -2.41
N THR A 22 -3.61 8.99 -3.28
CA THR A 22 -5.01 8.67 -2.96
C THR A 22 -5.16 7.18 -2.61
N LYS A 23 -4.57 6.28 -3.40
CA LYS A 23 -4.65 4.82 -3.16
C LYS A 23 -3.97 4.40 -1.87
N VAL A 24 -2.79 4.96 -1.56
CA VAL A 24 -2.08 4.69 -0.31
C VAL A 24 -2.92 5.11 0.90
N ALA A 25 -3.50 6.31 0.85
CA ALA A 25 -4.35 6.83 1.92
C ALA A 25 -5.61 5.95 2.13
N MET A 26 -6.29 5.55 1.05
CA MET A 26 -7.48 4.69 1.14
C MET A 26 -7.18 3.32 1.77
N VAL A 27 -6.11 2.65 1.34
CA VAL A 27 -5.75 1.32 1.85
C VAL A 27 -5.36 1.38 3.32
N ASN A 28 -4.53 2.35 3.71
CA ASN A 28 -4.11 2.51 5.10
C ASN A 28 -5.29 2.85 6.02
N LYS A 29 -6.19 3.73 5.56
CA LYS A 29 -7.40 4.08 6.31
C LYS A 29 -8.27 2.85 6.53
N TYR A 30 -8.56 2.11 5.45
CA TYR A 30 -9.39 0.90 5.53
C TYR A 30 -8.78 -0.17 6.45
N ALA A 31 -7.46 -0.38 6.37
CA ALA A 31 -6.78 -1.31 7.27
C ALA A 31 -6.94 -0.91 8.75
N ARG A 32 -6.75 0.37 9.05
CA ARG A 32 -6.88 0.88 10.42
C ARG A 32 -8.32 0.82 10.94
N GLU A 33 -9.30 1.11 10.09
CA GLU A 33 -10.74 1.00 10.42
C GLU A 33 -11.17 -0.44 10.74
N ASN A 34 -10.47 -1.43 10.18
CA ASN A 34 -10.69 -2.85 10.43
C ASN A 34 -9.66 -3.45 11.41
N GLU A 35 -8.98 -2.63 12.20
CA GLU A 35 -8.06 -3.08 13.24
C GLU A 35 -6.90 -3.96 12.72
N HIS A 36 -6.43 -3.68 11.50
CA HIS A 36 -5.34 -4.40 10.86
C HIS A 36 -4.06 -3.54 10.75
N PRO A 37 -2.86 -4.12 11.00
CA PRO A 37 -1.58 -3.38 10.97
C PRO A 37 -1.00 -3.22 9.55
N LEU A 38 -1.81 -3.39 8.50
CA LEU A 38 -1.34 -3.31 7.12
C LEU A 38 -0.78 -1.91 6.83
N LEU A 39 0.37 -1.86 6.17
CA LEU A 39 1.05 -0.63 5.78
C LEU A 39 1.26 -0.59 4.26
N CYS A 40 0.72 0.43 3.62
CA CYS A 40 0.95 0.79 2.23
C CYS A 40 1.77 2.11 2.19
N THR A 41 2.76 2.21 1.30
CA THR A 41 3.64 3.38 1.18
C THR A 41 3.87 3.74 -0.29
N LEU A 42 4.35 4.96 -0.53
CA LEU A 42 4.61 5.51 -1.86
C LEU A 42 6.13 5.66 -2.06
N GLU A 43 6.63 5.18 -3.20
CA GLU A 43 8.03 5.33 -3.62
C GLU A 43 8.07 5.86 -5.06
N LYS A 44 9.09 6.67 -5.38
CA LYS A 44 9.32 7.10 -6.77
C LYS A 44 9.88 5.93 -7.57
N ALA A 45 9.30 5.67 -8.73
CA ALA A 45 9.80 4.69 -9.69
C ALA A 45 11.07 5.17 -10.40
#